data_AF-A0A645CNQ7-F1
#
_entry.id   AF-A0A645CNQ7-F1
#
_cell.length_a   1.000
_cell.length_b   1.000
_cell.length_c   1.000
_cell.angle_alpha   90.00
_cell.angle_beta   90.00
_cell.angle_gamma   90.00
#
_symmetry.space_group_name_H-M   'P 1'
#
loop_
_entity.id
_entity.type
_entity.pdbx_description
1 polymer ?
#
loop_
_entity_poly.entity_id
_entity_poly.type
_entity_poly.pdbx_seq_one_letter_code
_entity_poly.pdbx_strand_id
1 'polypeptide(L)'
;MGVWMFIGVCISVYSKTPLRAALNSFMFFIGMVGSYYIYTIKIAGFFPKSYMMIWIAMTVLSLFLGAVCWYAKGTHVVSVCISAVVFMMFARQAFYFGFWYFDISYIPELILWAATIMVLYKSPKQITCVLVIGTALFFIMSQINLFGE
;
A
#
# COMPACT_ATOMS: atom_id res chain seq x y z
N MET A 1 9.48 0.71 1.29
CA MET A 1 8.27 0.14 1.94
C MET A 1 7.35 -0.54 0.92
N GLY A 2 7.45 -0.21 -0.38
CA GLY A 2 6.45 -0.64 -1.36
C GLY A 2 6.34 -2.13 -1.56
N VAL A 3 7.42 -2.91 -1.44
CA VAL A 3 7.36 -4.38 -1.62
C VAL A 3 6.35 -5.02 -0.65
N TRP A 4 6.41 -4.66 0.63
CA TRP A 4 5.50 -5.19 1.65
C TRP A 4 4.05 -4.72 1.41
N MET A 5 3.87 -3.45 1.05
CA MET A 5 2.54 -2.93 0.69
C MET A 5 1.97 -3.66 -0.54
N PHE A 6 2.79 -3.92 -1.55
CA PHE A 6 2.39 -4.56 -2.81
C PHE A 6 1.97 -6.00 -2.61
N ILE A 7 2.73 -6.75 -1.80
CA ILE A 7 2.35 -8.11 -1.44
C ILE A 7 1.03 -8.10 -0.65
N GLY A 8 0.86 -7.17 0.30
CA GLY A 8 -0.39 -7.01 1.05
C GLY A 8 -1.60 -6.72 0.13
N VAL A 9 -1.44 -5.83 -0.85
CA VAL A 9 -2.48 -5.56 -1.86
C VAL A 9 -2.77 -6.80 -2.71
N CYS A 10 -1.75 -7.52 -3.17
CA CYS A 10 -1.95 -8.76 -3.93
C CYS A 10 -2.72 -9.80 -3.10
N ILE A 11 -2.30 -10.05 -1.86
CA ILE A 11 -2.96 -10.99 -0.94
C ILE A 11 -4.42 -10.59 -0.76
N SER A 12 -4.68 -9.30 -0.53
CA SER A 12 -6.03 -8.79 -0.32
C SER A 12 -6.89 -8.97 -1.59
N VAL A 13 -6.45 -8.46 -2.73
CA VAL A 13 -7.19 -8.43 -3.99
C VAL A 13 -7.47 -9.82 -4.58
N TYR A 14 -6.58 -10.79 -4.34
CA TYR A 14 -6.72 -12.16 -4.83
C TYR A 14 -7.35 -13.13 -3.81
N SER A 15 -7.68 -12.67 -2.60
CA SER A 15 -8.38 -13.51 -1.62
C SER A 15 -9.82 -13.82 -2.05
N LYS A 16 -10.36 -14.96 -1.60
CA LYS A 16 -11.71 -15.40 -2.00
C LYS A 16 -12.85 -14.59 -1.39
N THR A 17 -12.66 -14.07 -0.17
CA THR A 17 -13.66 -13.30 0.57
C THR A 17 -12.98 -12.15 1.31
N PRO A 18 -13.71 -11.07 1.66
CA PRO A 18 -13.14 -9.95 2.40
C PRO A 18 -12.59 -10.38 3.78
N LEU A 19 -13.24 -11.32 4.46
CA LEU A 19 -12.73 -11.88 5.72
C LEU A 19 -11.40 -12.62 5.51
N ARG A 20 -11.25 -13.40 4.43
CA ARG A 20 -9.98 -14.04 4.10
C ARG A 20 -8.91 -13.02 3.74
N ALA A 21 -9.28 -11.95 3.03
CA ALA A 21 -8.37 -10.87 2.70
C ALA A 21 -7.80 -10.18 3.96
N ALA A 22 -8.67 -9.89 4.93
CA ALA A 22 -8.29 -9.35 6.24
C ALA A 22 -7.30 -10.27 6.97
N LEU A 23 -7.67 -11.54 7.16
CA LEU A 23 -6.87 -12.50 7.92
C LEU A 23 -5.53 -12.80 7.23
N ASN A 24 -5.54 -12.99 5.90
CA ASN A 24 -4.30 -13.27 5.15
C ASN A 24 -3.34 -12.08 5.18
N SER A 25 -3.85 -10.86 5.00
CA SER A 25 -3.02 -9.65 5.09
C SER A 25 -2.45 -9.47 6.49
N PHE A 26 -3.27 -9.69 7.52
CA PHE A 26 -2.86 -9.62 8.92
C PHE A 26 -1.76 -10.63 9.27
N MET A 27 -1.94 -11.91 8.89
CA MET A 27 -0.94 -12.95 9.11
C MET A 27 0.38 -12.63 8.40
N PHE A 28 0.31 -12.07 7.18
CA PHE A 28 1.50 -11.62 6.46
C PHE A 28 2.24 -10.50 7.21
N PHE A 29 1.54 -9.47 7.67
CA PHE A 29 2.17 -8.36 8.41
C PHE A 29 2.68 -8.78 9.80
N ILE A 30 2.00 -9.70 10.49
CA ILE A 30 2.53 -10.32 11.71
C ILE A 30 3.86 -11.01 11.42
N GLY A 31 3.92 -11.84 10.37
CA GLY A 31 5.15 -12.55 10.02
C GLY A 31 6.29 -11.60 9.67
N MET A 32 6.01 -10.58 8.86
CA MET A 32 6.99 -9.57 8.47
C MET A 32 7.51 -8.77 9.67
N VAL A 33 6.61 -8.18 10.47
CA VAL A 33 6.99 -7.35 11.62
C VAL A 33 7.63 -8.20 12.73
N GLY A 34 7.08 -9.40 12.99
CA GLY A 34 7.61 -10.31 13.99
C GLY A 34 9.01 -10.82 13.66
N SER A 35 9.26 -11.22 12.42
CA SER A 35 10.60 -11.65 11.98
C SER A 35 11.62 -10.50 12.06
N TYR A 36 11.22 -9.29 11.65
CA TYR A 36 12.05 -8.10 11.79
C TYR A 36 12.43 -7.84 13.25
N TYR A 37 11.49 -7.95 14.19
CA TYR A 37 11.75 -7.71 15.61
C TYR A 37 12.59 -8.78 16.28
N ILE A 38 12.37 -10.05 15.92
CA ILE A 38 13.22 -11.14 16.38
C ILE A 38 14.66 -10.87 15.95
N TYR A 39 14.87 -10.48 14.69
CA TYR A 39 16.19 -10.14 14.17
C TYR A 39 16.81 -8.94 14.92
N THR A 40 16.09 -7.82 15.07
CA THR A 40 16.67 -6.62 15.70
C THR A 40 17.03 -6.85 17.17
N ILE A 41 16.18 -7.56 17.92
CA ILE A 41 16.40 -7.81 19.35
C ILE A 41 17.46 -8.87 19.58
N LYS A 42 17.37 -10.01 18.87
CA LYS A 42 18.21 -11.17 19.15
C LYS A 42 19.54 -11.16 18.42
N ILE A 43 19.58 -10.57 17.22
CA ILE A 43 20.78 -10.58 16.37
C ILE A 43 21.46 -9.22 16.39
N ALA A 44 20.72 -8.14 16.13
CA ALA A 44 21.31 -6.80 16.03
C ALA A 44 21.49 -6.09 17.40
N GLY A 45 20.86 -6.60 18.46
CA GLY A 45 21.07 -6.14 19.84
C GLY A 45 20.42 -4.81 20.22
N PHE A 46 19.42 -4.31 19.46
CA PHE A 46 18.73 -3.05 19.79
C PHE A 46 17.20 -3.20 19.81
N PHE A 47 16.53 -2.38 20.63
CA PHE A 47 15.08 -2.43 20.86
C PHE A 47 14.43 -1.05 20.72
N PRO A 48 14.05 -0.64 19.49
CA PRO A 48 13.49 0.68 19.22
C PRO A 48 11.99 0.72 19.57
N LYS A 49 11.67 0.65 20.87
CA LYS A 49 10.31 0.44 21.40
C LYS A 49 9.23 1.32 20.76
N SER A 50 9.47 2.63 20.63
CA SER A 50 8.47 3.57 20.09
C SER A 50 8.14 3.25 18.62
N TYR A 51 9.16 3.11 17.77
CA TYR A 51 9.00 2.71 16.38
C TYR A 51 8.28 1.36 16.26
N MET A 52 8.63 0.40 17.12
CA MET A 52 8.02 -0.92 17.08
C MET A 52 6.50 -0.89 17.37
N MET A 53 6.06 -0.03 18.27
CA MET A 53 4.64 0.11 18.61
C MET A 53 3.81 0.64 17.43
N ILE A 54 4.37 1.55 16.61
CA ILE A 54 3.71 2.10 15.41
C ILE A 54 3.41 0.95 14.43
N TRP A 55 4.39 0.11 14.14
CA TRP A 55 4.22 -1.01 13.21
C TRP A 55 3.31 -2.12 13.77
N ILE A 56 3.27 -2.34 15.08
CA ILE A 56 2.28 -3.24 15.68
C ILE A 56 0.86 -2.70 15.44
N ALA A 57 0.65 -1.39 15.65
CA ALA A 57 -0.65 -0.76 15.38
C ALA A 57 -1.02 -0.86 13.89
N MET A 58 -0.08 -0.62 12.98
CA MET A 58 -0.29 -0.79 11.53
C MET A 58 -0.60 -2.24 11.15
N THR A 59 0.05 -3.21 11.79
CA THR A 59 -0.26 -4.63 11.61
C THR A 59 -1.69 -4.93 12.04
N VAL A 60 -2.15 -4.45 13.20
CA VAL A 60 -3.55 -4.63 13.62
C VAL A 60 -4.52 -3.95 12.64
N LEU A 61 -4.19 -2.73 12.19
CA LEU A 61 -4.99 -1.99 11.20
C LEU A 61 -5.11 -2.73 9.85
N SER A 62 -4.13 -3.57 9.50
CA SER A 62 -4.14 -4.36 8.27
C SER A 62 -5.31 -5.36 8.18
N LEU A 63 -5.94 -5.74 9.30
CA LEU A 63 -7.20 -6.50 9.28
C LEU A 63 -8.28 -5.73 8.52
N PHE A 64 -8.45 -4.45 8.84
CA PHE A 64 -9.44 -3.61 8.20
C PHE A 64 -9.02 -3.27 6.76
N LEU A 65 -7.79 -2.80 6.57
CA LEU A 65 -7.29 -2.42 5.25
C LEU A 65 -7.28 -3.59 4.27
N GLY A 66 -6.92 -4.80 4.74
CA GLY A 66 -6.97 -6.02 3.95
C GLY A 66 -8.39 -6.35 3.48
N ALA A 67 -9.43 -6.16 4.30
CA ALA A 67 -10.82 -6.30 3.86
C ALA A 67 -11.24 -5.21 2.86
N VAL A 68 -10.84 -3.95 3.09
CA VAL A 68 -11.18 -2.83 2.19
C VAL A 68 -10.55 -3.00 0.82
N CYS A 69 -9.26 -3.32 0.75
CA CYS A 69 -8.53 -3.51 -0.52
C CYS A 69 -9.09 -4.67 -1.36
N TRP A 70 -9.79 -5.64 -0.75
CA TRP A 70 -10.45 -6.73 -1.48
C TRP A 70 -11.49 -6.18 -2.47
N TYR A 71 -12.19 -5.12 -2.08
CA TYR A 71 -13.19 -4.46 -2.92
C TYR A 71 -12.60 -3.65 -4.07
N ALA A 72 -11.28 -3.45 -4.14
CA ALA A 72 -10.63 -2.73 -5.25
C ALA A 72 -10.93 -3.40 -6.60
N LYS A 73 -11.04 -4.74 -6.64
CA LYS A 73 -11.36 -5.51 -7.86
C LYS A 73 -12.87 -5.66 -8.16
N GLY A 74 -13.74 -4.84 -7.58
CA GLY A 74 -15.16 -4.82 -7.98
C GLY A 74 -15.42 -3.99 -9.25
N THR A 75 -16.69 -3.94 -9.67
CA THR A 75 -17.11 -3.19 -10.87
C THR A 75 -17.79 -1.85 -10.55
N HIS A 76 -18.10 -1.61 -9.28
CA HIS A 76 -18.87 -0.45 -8.83
C HIS A 76 -17.98 0.78 -8.60
N VAL A 77 -18.59 1.95 -8.46
CA VAL A 77 -17.90 3.22 -8.20
C VAL A 77 -16.99 3.14 -6.97
N VAL A 78 -17.45 2.47 -5.90
CA VAL A 78 -16.65 2.25 -4.67
C VAL A 78 -15.33 1.54 -4.97
N SER A 79 -15.32 0.56 -5.87
CA SER A 79 -14.11 -0.17 -6.26
C SER A 79 -13.13 0.70 -7.01
N VAL A 80 -13.62 1.64 -7.84
CA VAL A 80 -12.82 2.65 -8.51
C VAL A 80 -12.20 3.60 -7.50
N CYS A 81 -12.95 4.07 -6.51
CA CYS A 81 -12.43 4.94 -5.44
C CYS A 81 -11.33 4.24 -4.64
N ILE A 82 -11.55 2.99 -4.21
CA ILE A 82 -10.55 2.21 -3.46
C ILE A 82 -9.30 1.98 -4.32
N SER A 83 -9.47 1.59 -5.59
CA SER A 83 -8.35 1.39 -6.51
C SER A 83 -7.56 2.68 -6.77
N ALA A 84 -8.23 3.83 -6.87
CA ALA A 84 -7.57 5.13 -7.03
C ALA A 84 -6.75 5.51 -5.80
N VAL A 85 -7.23 5.21 -4.59
CA VAL A 85 -6.46 5.40 -3.35
C VAL A 85 -5.24 4.48 -3.33
N VAL A 86 -5.39 3.19 -3.67
CA VAL A 86 -4.26 2.25 -3.75
C VAL A 86 -3.23 2.73 -4.78
N PHE A 87 -3.66 3.09 -5.99
CA PHE A 87 -2.78 3.64 -7.02
C PHE A 87 -2.05 4.89 -6.55
N MET A 88 -2.74 5.83 -5.91
CA MET A 88 -2.16 7.05 -5.37
C MET A 88 -1.07 6.74 -4.33
N MET A 89 -1.30 5.78 -3.43
CA MET A 89 -0.31 5.38 -2.42
C MET A 89 0.97 4.84 -3.07
N PHE A 90 0.86 4.06 -4.15
CA PHE A 90 2.04 3.61 -4.91
C PHE A 90 2.70 4.74 -5.70
N ALA A 91 1.92 5.67 -6.26
CA ALA A 91 2.47 6.84 -6.94
C ALA A 91 3.30 7.70 -5.98
N ARG A 92 2.83 7.89 -4.74
CA ARG A 92 3.57 8.57 -3.67
C ARG A 92 4.88 7.88 -3.29
N GLN A 93 4.95 6.57 -3.44
CA GLN A 93 6.15 5.81 -3.14
C GLN A 93 7.15 5.82 -4.30
N ALA A 94 6.66 5.96 -5.53
CA ALA A 94 7.45 5.94 -6.76
C ALA A 94 7.96 7.32 -7.19
N PHE A 95 7.26 8.40 -6.84
CA PHE A 95 7.57 9.75 -7.30
C PHE A 95 7.67 10.73 -6.13
N TYR A 96 8.73 11.53 -6.15
CA TYR A 96 8.80 12.76 -5.37
C TYR A 96 8.23 13.90 -6.20
N PHE A 97 7.34 14.69 -5.60
CA PHE A 97 6.75 15.86 -6.25
C PHE A 97 6.77 17.04 -5.29
N GLY A 98 7.46 18.10 -5.70
CA GLY A 98 7.45 19.40 -5.05
C GLY A 98 7.07 20.50 -6.02
N PHE A 99 7.01 21.73 -5.52
CA PHE A 99 6.57 22.89 -6.31
C PHE A 99 7.39 23.10 -7.60
N TRP A 100 8.67 22.73 -7.60
CA TRP A 100 9.59 22.93 -8.73
C TRP A 100 10.28 21.65 -9.23
N TYR A 101 9.89 20.48 -8.75
CA TYR A 101 10.57 19.24 -9.14
C TYR A 101 9.61 18.04 -9.15
N PHE A 102 9.89 17.12 -10.06
CA PHE A 102 9.26 15.82 -10.16
C PHE A 102 10.37 14.81 -10.46
N ASP A 103 10.59 13.88 -9.56
CA ASP A 103 11.67 12.89 -9.67
C ASP A 103 11.18 11.50 -9.27
N ILE A 104 11.86 10.48 -9.74
CA ILE A 104 11.60 9.09 -9.39
C ILE A 104 12.32 8.80 -8.08
N SER A 105 11.58 8.30 -7.09
CA SER A 105 12.17 8.00 -5.78
C SER A 105 13.19 6.87 -5.87
N TYR A 106 12.77 5.70 -6.36
CA TYR A 106 13.64 4.56 -6.60
C TYR A 106 13.09 3.69 -7.73
N ILE A 107 13.98 3.08 -8.52
CA ILE A 107 13.61 2.20 -9.63
C ILE A 107 12.69 1.04 -9.17
N PRO A 108 12.93 0.34 -8.04
CA PRO A 108 12.01 -0.70 -7.57
C PRO A 108 10.60 -0.18 -7.28
N GLU A 109 10.48 1.02 -6.71
CA GLU A 109 9.18 1.60 -6.37
C GLU A 109 8.41 2.00 -7.65
N LEU A 110 9.12 2.46 -8.68
CA LEU A 110 8.53 2.68 -10.01
C LEU A 110 8.00 1.37 -10.64
N ILE A 111 8.75 0.27 -10.51
CA ILE A 111 8.33 -1.06 -10.99
C ILE A 111 7.07 -1.52 -10.24
N LEU A 112 7.03 -1.35 -8.92
CA LEU A 112 5.87 -1.73 -8.11
C LEU A 112 4.64 -0.87 -8.42
N TRP A 113 4.83 0.42 -8.71
CA TRP A 113 3.76 1.30 -9.16
C TRP A 113 3.19 0.82 -10.50
N ALA A 114 4.02 0.51 -11.48
CA ALA A 114 3.58 -0.07 -12.75
C ALA A 114 2.89 -1.43 -12.55
N ALA A 115 3.41 -2.29 -11.68
CA ALA A 115 2.80 -3.56 -11.34
C ALA A 115 1.43 -3.41 -10.67
N THR A 116 1.24 -2.36 -9.88
CA THR A 116 -0.04 -2.06 -9.24
C THR A 116 -1.12 -1.75 -10.27
N ILE A 117 -0.78 -1.05 -11.36
CA ILE A 117 -1.71 -0.82 -12.48
C ILE A 117 -2.18 -2.15 -13.07
N MET A 118 -1.27 -3.11 -13.26
CA MET A 118 -1.61 -4.45 -13.76
C MET A 118 -2.50 -5.22 -12.77
N VAL A 119 -2.21 -5.13 -11.47
CA VAL A 119 -3.00 -5.80 -10.41
C VAL A 119 -4.42 -5.23 -10.33
N LEU A 120 -4.58 -3.92 -10.46
CA LEU A 120 -5.87 -3.22 -10.39
C LEU A 120 -6.65 -3.24 -11.71
N TYR A 121 -6.05 -3.72 -12.80
CA TYR A 121 -6.70 -3.75 -14.11
C TYR A 121 -7.98 -4.62 -14.08
N LYS A 122 -9.08 -4.03 -14.56
CA LYS A 122 -10.38 -4.70 -14.73
C LYS A 122 -10.99 -4.49 -16.10
N SER A 123 -11.11 -3.24 -16.52
CA SER A 123 -11.56 -2.86 -17.85
C SER A 123 -10.84 -1.57 -18.29
N PRO A 124 -10.67 -1.31 -19.59
CA PRO A 124 -10.01 -0.10 -20.08
C PRO A 124 -10.66 1.18 -19.53
N LYS A 125 -12.00 1.23 -19.46
CA LYS A 125 -12.73 2.38 -18.92
C LYS A 125 -12.44 2.61 -17.44
N GLN A 126 -12.47 1.55 -16.62
CA GLN A 126 -12.24 1.67 -15.18
C GLN A 126 -10.79 2.01 -14.86
N ILE A 127 -9.82 1.38 -15.53
CA ILE A 127 -8.40 1.68 -15.25
C ILE A 127 -8.09 3.13 -15.61
N THR A 128 -8.63 3.67 -16.71
CA THR A 128 -8.47 5.08 -17.05
C THR A 128 -9.05 5.99 -15.96
N CYS A 129 -10.24 5.69 -15.42
CA CYS A 129 -10.79 6.45 -14.29
C CYS A 129 -9.89 6.37 -13.05
N VAL A 130 -9.37 5.17 -12.73
CA VAL A 130 -8.44 4.97 -11.60
C VAL A 130 -7.16 5.78 -11.77
N LEU A 131 -6.58 5.81 -12.98
CA LEU A 131 -5.38 6.58 -13.27
C LEU A 131 -5.64 8.09 -13.15
N VAL A 132 -6.74 8.59 -13.73
CA VAL A 132 -7.06 10.03 -13.67
C VAL A 132 -7.34 10.49 -12.24
N ILE A 133 -8.23 9.78 -11.52
CA ILE A 133 -8.58 10.12 -10.14
C ILE A 133 -7.37 9.93 -9.23
N GLY A 134 -6.64 8.82 -9.39
CA GLY A 134 -5.49 8.49 -8.57
C GLY A 134 -4.32 9.47 -8.75
N THR A 135 -4.06 9.93 -9.98
CA THR A 135 -3.07 10.98 -10.26
C THR A 135 -3.51 12.34 -9.69
N ALA A 136 -4.80 12.70 -9.79
CA ALA A 136 -5.32 13.91 -9.16
C ALA A 136 -5.16 13.86 -7.63
N LEU A 137 -5.50 12.73 -7.00
CA LEU A 137 -5.30 12.50 -5.57
C LEU A 137 -3.81 12.54 -5.19
N PHE A 138 -2.92 12.02 -6.03
CA PHE A 138 -1.48 12.08 -5.81
C PHE A 138 -0.99 13.53 -5.70
N PHE A 139 -1.35 14.41 -6.63
CA PHE A 139 -0.93 15.81 -6.58
C PHE A 139 -1.50 16.59 -5.38
N ILE A 140 -2.73 16.26 -4.95
CA ILE A 140 -3.33 16.86 -3.75
C ILE A 140 -2.57 16.39 -2.49
N MET A 141 -2.29 15.08 -2.42
CA MET A 141 -1.74 14.46 -1.22
C MET A 141 -0.22 14.60 -1.12
N SER A 142 0.51 14.76 -2.24
CA SER A 142 1.97 14.81 -2.27
C SER A 142 2.56 15.91 -1.37
N GLN A 143 1.84 17.01 -1.16
CA GLN A 143 2.24 18.12 -0.29
C GLN A 143 2.00 17.85 1.20
N ILE A 144 1.26 16.79 1.53
CA ILE A 144 0.93 16.41 2.91
C ILE A 144 1.98 15.42 3.40
N ASN A 145 2.69 15.79 4.46
CA ASN A 145 3.58 14.91 5.21
C ASN A 145 2.77 13.86 5.99
N LEU A 146 2.31 12.81 5.29
CA LEU A 146 1.54 11.72 5.88
C LEU A 146 2.37 10.86 6.86
N PHE A 147 3.70 10.89 6.74
CA PHE A 147 4.61 10.04 7.52
C PHE A 147 5.61 10.81 8.40
N GLY A 148 5.50 12.14 8.48
CA GLY A 148 6.32 12.97 9.39
C GLY A 148 7.83 12.74 9.23
N GLU A 149 8.41 13.31 8.19
CA GLU A 149 9.84 13.66 8.15
C GLU A 149 9.97 15.18 7.92
#